data_AF-A0A9E5TJW6-F1
#
_entry.id   AF-A0A9E5TJW6-F1
#
_cell.length_a   1.000
_cell.length_b   1.000
_cell.length_c   1.000
_cell.angle_alpha   90.00
_cell.angle_beta   90.00
_cell.angle_gamma   90.00
#
_symmetry.space_group_name_H-M   'P 1'
#
loop_
_entity.id
_entity.type
_entity.pdbx_description
1 polymer ?
#
loop_
_entity_poly.entity_id
_entity_poly.type
_entity_poly.pdbx_seq_one_letter_code
_entity_poly.pdbx_strand_id
1 'polypeptide(L)'
;VTSDKLPFVNVVVEEAPSILNPQRMKFGSVFRDISRQGRKFGIGLTVISQQVSEIDQGVLTQINTELTMSLGNEIERKEAIRNASADLFGFQRELQVMSKG
;
A
#
# COMPACT_ATOMS: atom_id res chain seq x y z
N VAL A 1 24.45 -19.49 18.64
CA VAL A 1 23.42 -18.70 17.94
C VAL A 1 23.61 -18.98 16.46
N THR A 2 22.70 -19.72 15.83
CA THR A 2 22.82 -20.15 14.43
C THR A 2 22.80 -18.93 13.51
N SER A 3 23.96 -18.63 12.91
CA SER A 3 24.28 -17.33 12.29
C SER A 3 24.00 -17.25 10.78
N ASP A 4 23.18 -18.15 10.22
CA ASP A 4 22.97 -18.23 8.76
C ASP A 4 21.61 -17.71 8.27
N LYS A 5 20.72 -17.23 9.15
CA LYS A 5 19.40 -16.73 8.76
C LYS A 5 19.38 -15.20 8.81
N LEU A 6 19.28 -14.56 7.64
CA LEU A 6 19.10 -13.12 7.54
C LEU A 6 17.83 -12.69 8.28
N PRO A 7 17.82 -11.52 8.94
CA PRO A 7 16.66 -11.02 9.67
C PRO A 7 15.52 -10.68 8.71
N PHE A 8 14.29 -10.71 9.23
CA PHE A 8 13.15 -10.14 8.51
C PHE A 8 13.30 -8.62 8.45
N VAL A 9 13.05 -8.04 7.28
CA VAL A 9 13.17 -6.59 7.03
C VAL A 9 11.84 -6.09 6.51
N ASN A 10 11.39 -4.93 6.99
CA ASN A 10 10.24 -4.23 6.43
C ASN A 10 10.71 -2.93 5.77
N VAL A 11 10.42 -2.78 4.49
CA VAL A 11 10.70 -1.55 3.73
C VAL A 11 9.47 -0.66 3.81
N VAL A 12 9.61 0.49 4.47
CA VAL A 12 8.53 1.49 4.59
C VAL A 12 8.77 2.59 3.56
N VAL A 13 7.76 2.84 2.72
CA VAL A 13 7.78 3.89 1.70
C VAL A 13 6.75 4.95 2.10
N GLU A 14 7.25 6.05 2.63
CA GLU A 14 6.50 7.29 2.85
C GLU A 14 6.34 8.05 1.52
N GLU A 15 5.23 8.78 1.36
CA GLU A 15 4.87 9.48 0.12
C GLU A 15 5.02 8.56 -1.11
N ALA A 16 4.36 7.40 -1.03
CA ALA A 16 4.48 6.33 -2.01
C ALA A 16 4.35 6.74 -3.49
N PRO A 17 3.46 7.68 -3.89
CA PRO A 17 3.36 8.13 -5.29
C PRO A 17 4.66 8.65 -5.88
N SER A 18 5.56 9.20 -5.06
CA SER A 18 6.86 9.69 -5.52
C SER A 18 7.75 8.57 -6.12
N ILE A 19 7.54 7.31 -5.70
CA ILE A 19 8.38 6.16 -6.08
C ILE A 19 7.57 5.07 -6.80
N LEU A 20 6.31 4.87 -6.40
CA LEU A 20 5.46 3.74 -6.80
C LEU A 20 4.40 4.12 -7.85
N ASN A 21 4.52 5.27 -8.51
CA ASN A 21 3.61 5.62 -9.61
C ASN A 21 3.78 4.72 -10.85
N PRO A 22 2.71 4.51 -11.65
CA PRO A 22 2.74 3.62 -12.82
C PRO A 22 3.89 3.88 -13.80
N GLN A 23 4.27 5.14 -13.99
CA GLN A 23 5.32 5.56 -14.93
C GLN A 23 6.69 5.03 -14.49
N ARG A 24 6.98 5.07 -13.18
CA ARG A 24 8.22 4.53 -12.61
C ARG A 24 8.23 3.00 -12.53
N MET A 25 7.06 2.38 -12.48
CA MET A 25 6.90 0.92 -12.39
C MET A 25 6.93 0.21 -13.76
N LYS A 26 6.88 0.96 -14.86
CA LYS A 26 6.74 0.44 -16.24
C LYS A 26 7.92 -0.40 -16.73
N PHE A 27 9.15 -0.12 -16.27
CA PHE A 27 10.37 -0.78 -16.76
C PHE A 27 10.91 -1.86 -15.80
N GLY A 28 10.05 -2.36 -14.92
CA GLY A 28 10.45 -3.22 -13.81
C GLY A 28 10.83 -2.36 -12.61
N SER A 29 10.40 -2.80 -11.43
CA SER A 29 10.66 -2.10 -10.18
C SER A 29 10.86 -3.11 -9.07
N VAL A 30 11.94 -2.92 -8.32
CA VAL A 30 12.24 -3.74 -7.13
C VAL A 30 11.05 -3.75 -6.16
N PHE A 31 10.30 -2.66 -6.06
CA PHE A 31 9.13 -2.58 -5.19
C PHE A 31 7.98 -3.47 -5.69
N ARG A 32 7.85 -3.67 -7.01
CA ARG A 32 6.87 -4.60 -7.59
C ARG A 32 7.28 -6.05 -7.34
N ASP A 33 8.57 -6.34 -7.36
CA ASP A 33 9.08 -7.67 -7.05
C ASP A 33 8.94 -7.98 -5.56
N ILE A 34 9.23 -7.01 -4.70
CA ILE A 34 9.02 -7.12 -3.25
C ILE A 34 7.53 -7.31 -2.95
N SER A 35 6.62 -6.54 -3.54
CA SER A 35 5.18 -6.69 -3.28
C SER A 35 4.68 -8.09 -3.65
N ARG A 36 5.21 -8.68 -4.73
CA ARG A 36 4.81 -10.02 -5.21
C ARG A 36 5.49 -11.18 -4.49
N GLN A 37 6.76 -11.01 -4.09
CA GLN A 37 7.61 -12.14 -3.68
C GLN A 37 8.34 -11.94 -2.36
N GLY A 38 8.34 -10.72 -1.80
CA GLY A 38 9.11 -10.36 -0.61
C GLY A 38 8.86 -11.28 0.58
N ARG A 39 7.62 -11.76 0.76
CA ARG A 39 7.26 -12.73 1.82
C ARG A 39 8.10 -14.01 1.79
N LYS A 40 8.50 -14.50 0.60
CA LYS A 40 9.35 -15.70 0.47
C LYS A 40 10.76 -15.47 1.02
N PHE A 41 11.22 -14.23 1.01
CA PHE A 41 12.56 -13.81 1.41
C PHE A 41 12.60 -13.06 2.75
N GLY A 42 11.46 -12.98 3.45
CA GLY A 42 11.36 -12.24 4.70
C GLY A 42 11.43 -10.72 4.55
N ILE A 43 11.09 -10.20 3.37
CA ILE A 43 11.07 -8.77 3.06
C ILE A 43 9.60 -8.31 2.97
N GLY A 44 9.20 -7.43 3.88
CA GLY A 44 7.91 -6.73 3.86
C GLY A 44 7.98 -5.42 3.09
N LEU A 45 6.85 -4.99 2.55
CA LEU A 45 6.66 -3.67 1.98
C LEU A 45 5.47 -3.00 2.68
N THR A 46 5.71 -1.83 3.26
CA THR A 46 4.67 -0.97 3.85
C THR A 46 4.61 0.32 3.04
N VAL A 47 3.41 0.67 2.60
CA VAL A 47 3.16 1.80 1.71
C VAL A 47 2.30 2.81 2.47
N ILE A 48 2.79 4.04 2.60
CA ILE A 48 2.10 5.12 3.31
C ILE A 48 1.86 6.26 2.31
N SER A 49 0.60 6.67 2.16
CA SER A 49 0.20 7.70 1.19
C SER A 49 -1.13 8.34 1.54
N GLN A 50 -1.30 9.59 1.11
CA GLN A 50 -2.57 10.31 1.09
C GLN A 50 -3.26 10.24 -0.29
N GLN A 51 -2.51 9.86 -1.33
CA GLN A 51 -2.96 9.75 -2.72
C GLN A 51 -2.82 8.29 -3.15
N VAL A 52 -3.86 7.50 -2.94
CA VAL A 52 -3.92 6.08 -3.31
C VAL A 52 -4.09 5.93 -4.82
N SER A 53 -4.84 6.85 -5.44
CA SER A 53 -5.12 6.86 -6.88
C SER A 53 -3.86 6.93 -7.77
N GLU A 54 -2.78 7.50 -7.25
CA GLU A 54 -1.50 7.70 -7.97
C GLU A 54 -0.53 6.51 -7.83
N ILE A 55 -0.89 5.48 -7.06
CA ILE A 55 -0.03 4.31 -6.83
C ILE A 55 -0.31 3.24 -7.90
N ASP A 56 0.74 2.56 -8.38
CA ASP A 56 0.62 1.45 -9.32
C ASP A 56 -0.32 0.35 -8.78
N GLN A 57 -1.35 0.06 -9.57
CA GLN A 57 -2.36 -0.96 -9.26
C GLN A 57 -1.74 -2.35 -9.03
N GLY A 58 -0.63 -2.65 -9.70
CA GLY A 58 0.10 -3.90 -9.53
C GLY A 58 0.78 -4.03 -8.16
N VAL A 59 1.03 -2.92 -7.46
CA VAL A 59 1.46 -2.92 -6.06
C VAL A 59 0.25 -2.99 -5.13
N LEU A 60 -0.75 -2.12 -5.33
CA LEU A 60 -1.94 -2.05 -4.47
C LEU A 60 -2.63 -3.41 -4.33
N THR A 61 -2.83 -4.13 -5.44
CA THR A 61 -3.46 -5.47 -5.45
C THR A 61 -2.67 -6.57 -4.72
N GLN A 62 -1.43 -6.31 -4.30
CA GLN A 62 -0.61 -7.25 -3.53
C GLN A 62 -0.54 -6.88 -2.04
N ILE A 63 -1.08 -5.72 -1.65
CA ILE A 63 -1.19 -5.33 -0.25
C ILE A 63 -2.33 -6.13 0.38
N ASN A 64 -2.03 -6.87 1.45
CA ASN A 64 -3.02 -7.70 2.15
C ASN A 64 -3.52 -7.05 3.44
N THR A 65 -2.76 -6.09 3.98
CA THR A 65 -3.06 -5.44 5.25
C THR A 65 -3.09 -3.94 5.01
N GLU A 66 -4.22 -3.34 5.30
CA GLU A 66 -4.52 -1.95 4.97
C GLU A 66 -5.06 -1.25 6.20
N LEU A 67 -4.61 -0.01 6.39
CA LEU A 67 -5.09 0.88 7.43
C LEU A 67 -5.63 2.13 6.75
N THR A 68 -6.92 2.11 6.40
CA THR A 68 -7.58 3.26 5.78
C THR A 68 -8.04 4.24 6.86
N MET A 69 -7.39 5.40 6.91
CA MET A 69 -7.74 6.49 7.81
C MET A 69 -8.69 7.49 7.11
N SER A 70 -9.00 8.60 7.80
CA SER A 70 -9.84 9.66 7.24
C SER A 70 -9.31 10.17 5.89
N LEU A 71 -10.13 10.09 4.84
CA LEU A 71 -9.85 10.58 3.49
C LEU A 71 -10.83 11.68 3.11
N GLY A 72 -10.32 12.92 3.04
CA GLY A 72 -11.13 14.10 2.71
C GLY A 72 -11.55 14.16 1.24
N ASN A 73 -10.70 13.70 0.32
CA ASN A 73 -10.96 13.69 -1.11
C ASN A 73 -11.85 12.49 -1.50
N GLU A 74 -12.94 12.76 -2.25
CA GLU A 74 -13.84 11.72 -2.74
C GLU A 74 -13.18 10.73 -3.69
N ILE A 75 -12.27 11.19 -4.55
CA ILE A 75 -11.53 10.34 -5.50
C ILE A 75 -10.68 9.34 -4.72
N GLU A 76 -9.90 9.83 -3.74
CA GLU A 76 -9.04 8.97 -2.93
C GLU A 76 -9.83 7.97 -2.11
N ARG A 77 -10.98 8.40 -1.56
CA ARG A 77 -11.86 7.49 -0.84
C ARG A 77 -12.42 6.40 -1.74
N LYS A 78 -12.86 6.74 -2.96
CA LYS A 78 -13.35 5.76 -3.94
C LYS A 78 -12.25 4.77 -4.32
N GLU A 79 -11.04 5.25 -4.60
CA GLU A 79 -9.92 4.37 -4.92
C GLU A 79 -9.47 3.53 -3.71
N ALA A 80 -9.45 4.07 -2.50
CA ALA A 80 -9.17 3.31 -1.29
C ALA A 80 -10.21 2.19 -1.07
N ILE A 81 -11.50 2.47 -1.25
CA ILE A 81 -12.57 1.46 -1.14
C ILE A 81 -12.44 0.41 -2.25
N ARG A 82 -12.15 0.84 -3.48
CA ARG A 82 -12.00 -0.06 -4.63
C ARG A 82 -10.81 -1.02 -4.48
N ASN A 83 -9.73 -0.53 -3.89
CA ASN A 83 -8.51 -1.31 -3.64
C ASN A 83 -8.56 -2.09 -2.34
N ALA A 84 -9.57 -1.86 -1.50
CA ALA A 84 -9.63 -2.45 -0.18
C ALA A 84 -9.74 -3.98 -0.25
N SER A 85 -8.97 -4.64 0.61
CA SER A 85 -9.04 -6.09 0.79
C SER A 85 -10.38 -6.55 1.41
N ALA A 86 -11.09 -5.64 2.08
CA ALA A 86 -12.42 -5.86 2.65
C ALA A 86 -13.46 -4.97 1.96
N ASP A 87 -14.75 -5.36 2.03
CA ASP A 87 -15.83 -4.51 1.51
C ASP A 87 -16.01 -3.26 2.39
N LEU A 88 -15.50 -2.13 1.87
CA LEU A 88 -15.63 -0.81 2.50
C LEU A 88 -16.72 0.05 1.88
N PHE A 89 -17.54 -0.49 0.96
CA PHE A 89 -18.53 0.32 0.23
C PHE A 89 -19.57 0.96 1.16
N GLY A 90 -19.97 0.27 2.23
CA GLY A 90 -20.88 0.81 3.23
C GLY A 90 -20.31 1.92 4.11
N PHE A 91 -18.97 2.06 4.16
CA PHE A 91 -18.25 2.91 5.11
C PHE A 91 -17.77 4.25 4.51
N GLN A 92 -18.25 4.65 3.34
CA GLN A 92 -17.72 5.84 2.67
C GLN A 92 -17.93 7.11 3.48
N ARG A 93 -19.06 7.23 4.20
CA ARG A 93 -19.34 8.43 4.98
C ARG A 93 -18.46 8.46 6.24
N GLU A 94 -18.26 7.31 6.86
CA GLU A 94 -17.40 7.12 8.03
C GLU A 94 -15.96 7.51 7.69
N LEU A 95 -15.42 7.01 6.58
CA LEU A 95 -14.07 7.37 6.09
C LEU A 95 -13.89 8.87 5.84
N GLN A 96 -14.97 9.64 5.68
CA GLN A 96 -14.90 11.10 5.53
C GLN A 96 -14.87 11.83 6.88
N VAL A 97 -15.56 11.30 7.90
CA VAL A 97 -15.79 11.98 9.19
C VAL A 97 -15.01 11.36 10.36
N MET A 98 -14.16 10.37 10.07
CA MET A 98 -13.29 9.76 11.07
C MET A 98 -12.46 10.83 11.79
N SER A 99 -12.44 10.73 13.12
CA SER A 99 -11.55 11.55 13.93
C SER A 99 -10.10 11.17 13.67
N LYS A 100 -9.17 12.09 13.92
CA LYS A 100 -7.74 11.76 13.93
C LYS A 100 -7.53 10.64 14.97
N GLY A 101 -6.78 9.61 14.55
CA GLY A 101 -6.41 8.48 15.40
C GLY A 101 -5.48 8.87 16.53
#